data_AF-A0A6V8IJ79-F1
#
_entry.id   AF-A0A6V8IJ79-F1
#
_cell.length_a   1.000
_cell.length_b   1.000
_cell.length_c   1.000
_cell.angle_alpha   90.00
_cell.angle_beta   90.00
_cell.angle_gamma   90.00
#
_symmetry.space_group_name_H-M   'P 1'
#
loop_
_entity.id
_entity.type
_entity.pdbx_description
1 polymer ?
#
loop_
_entity_poly.entity_id
_entity_poly.type
_entity_poly.pdbx_seq_one_letter_code
_entity_poly.pdbx_strand_id
1 'polypeptide(L)'
;MSDTSTDKPTTERRVYVLPLDLLERIRSYQSDNNISSEVEAARRLLSEALQARDTINDLMKQVRAYHRQERDLRALARDVLSGHILVIQIKIDDNKVEFGLRNGEAGMIRRDGKMETGTINEDGTMWFNNSWPPLHSEKSVKNSGRWDSPPSDDLDDAIPF
;
A
#
# COMPACT_ATOMS: atom_id res chain seq x y z
N MET A 1 30.93 -26.36 10.38
CA MET A 1 31.23 -24.94 10.07
C MET A 1 29.89 -24.26 9.89
N SER A 2 29.55 -23.38 10.82
CA SER A 2 28.22 -22.75 10.94
C SER A 2 28.20 -21.47 10.13
N ASP A 3 27.23 -21.34 9.21
CA ASP A 3 27.03 -20.16 8.39
C ASP A 3 26.17 -19.15 9.15
N THR A 4 26.77 -18.02 9.55
CA THR A 4 26.11 -16.91 10.23
C THR A 4 25.38 -16.05 9.21
N SER A 5 24.04 -16.18 9.16
CA SER A 5 23.18 -15.25 8.43
C SER A 5 23.33 -13.83 9.00
N THR A 6 23.80 -12.90 8.16
CA THR A 6 24.00 -11.50 8.51
C THR A 6 22.65 -10.77 8.44
N ASP A 7 22.03 -10.51 9.59
CA ASP A 7 20.87 -9.62 9.72
C ASP A 7 21.26 -8.21 9.23
N LYS A 8 20.65 -7.77 8.12
CA LYS A 8 20.85 -6.39 7.65
C LYS A 8 20.18 -5.42 8.63
N PRO A 9 20.83 -4.32 9.02
CA PRO A 9 20.19 -3.30 9.84
C PRO A 9 18.98 -2.72 9.08
N THR A 10 17.78 -2.97 9.60
CA THR A 10 16.49 -2.54 8.99
C THR A 10 16.18 -1.06 9.26
N THR A 11 17.03 -0.36 10.01
CA THR A 11 16.80 1.02 10.46
C THR A 11 17.97 1.94 10.13
N GLU A 12 17.68 3.06 9.49
CA GLU A 12 18.63 4.16 9.25
C GLU A 12 18.39 5.30 10.25
N ARG A 13 19.45 5.80 10.91
CA ARG A 13 19.36 6.94 11.84
C ARG A 13 19.62 8.25 11.09
N ARG A 14 18.60 9.12 11.04
CA ARG A 14 18.72 10.50 10.53
C ARG A 14 18.43 11.51 11.65
N VAL A 15 19.11 12.66 11.60
CA VAL A 15 18.95 13.76 12.56
C VAL A 15 18.29 14.93 11.84
N TYR A 16 17.15 15.38 12.36
CA TYR A 16 16.39 16.51 11.82
C TYR A 16 16.32 17.63 12.87
N VAL A 17 16.43 18.88 12.42
CA VAL A 17 16.15 20.05 13.24
C VAL A 17 14.66 20.36 13.10
N LEU A 18 13.92 20.30 14.21
CA LEU A 18 12.49 20.55 14.23
C LEU A 18 12.20 21.96 14.78
N PRO A 19 11.23 22.69 14.19
CA PRO A 19 10.67 23.90 14.80
C PRO A 19 10.14 23.66 16.22
N LEU A 20 10.21 24.69 17.07
CA LEU A 20 9.76 24.62 18.48
C LEU A 20 8.30 24.17 18.59
N ASP A 21 7.42 24.69 17.74
CA ASP A 21 6.00 24.32 17.73
C ASP A 21 5.77 22.82 17.52
N LEU A 22 6.62 22.15 16.73
CA LEU A 22 6.52 20.69 16.55
C LEU A 22 6.99 19.93 17.78
N LEU A 23 8.04 20.41 18.46
CA LEU A 23 8.51 19.81 19.71
C LEU A 23 7.44 19.89 20.80
N GLU A 24 6.74 21.03 20.91
CA GLU A 24 5.64 21.19 21.86
C GLU A 24 4.48 20.23 21.57
N ARG A 25 4.14 20.03 20.29
CA ARG A 25 3.12 19.04 19.88
C ARG A 25 3.55 17.61 20.20
N ILE A 26 4.81 17.25 19.98
CA ILE A 26 5.34 15.93 20.32
C ILE A 26 5.29 15.69 21.84
N ARG A 27 5.67 16.68 22.65
CA ARG A 27 5.60 16.58 24.13
C ARG A 27 4.17 16.45 24.64
N SER A 28 3.25 17.19 24.04
CA SER A 28 1.82 17.09 24.36
C SER A 28 1.31 15.67 24.06
N TYR A 29 1.57 15.15 22.85
CA TYR A 29 1.21 13.78 22.49
C TYR A 29 1.88 12.73 23.40
N GLN A 30 3.13 12.94 23.78
CA GLN A 30 3.86 12.07 24.69
C GLN A 30 3.17 11.99 26.06
N SER A 31 2.79 13.14 26.63
CA SER A 31 2.05 13.25 27.89
C SER A 31 0.69 12.57 27.79
N ASP A 32 -0.08 12.88 26.75
CA ASP A 32 -1.44 12.39 26.56
C ASP A 32 -1.51 10.86 26.39
N ASN A 33 -0.48 10.27 25.79
CA ASN A 33 -0.39 8.82 25.52
C ASN A 33 0.55 8.07 26.48
N ASN A 34 1.04 8.74 27.52
CA ASN A 34 1.93 8.17 28.55
C ASN A 34 3.17 7.45 27.97
N ILE A 35 3.81 8.07 26.97
CA ILE A 35 4.98 7.51 26.26
C ILE A 35 6.28 7.93 26.98
N SER A 36 7.21 6.99 27.16
CA SER A 36 8.43 7.23 27.95
C SER A 36 9.49 8.09 27.26
N SER A 37 9.50 8.09 25.92
CA SER A 37 10.53 8.79 25.12
C SER A 37 9.91 9.71 24.08
N GLU A 38 10.45 10.93 23.97
CA GLU A 38 10.12 11.89 22.91
C GLU A 38 10.38 11.28 21.51
N VAL A 39 11.42 10.46 21.38
CA VAL A 39 11.76 9.77 20.12
C VAL A 39 10.70 8.75 19.73
N GLU A 40 10.18 8.00 20.71
CA GLU A 40 9.11 7.04 20.46
C GLU A 40 7.81 7.75 20.09
N ALA A 41 7.47 8.84 20.80
CA ALA A 41 6.33 9.69 20.49
C ALA A 41 6.42 10.25 19.07
N ALA A 42 7.58 10.80 18.68
CA ALA A 42 7.81 11.31 17.33
C ALA A 42 7.69 10.20 16.27
N ARG A 43 8.20 8.99 16.54
CA ARG A 43 8.08 7.85 15.62
C ARG A 43 6.63 7.45 15.42
N ARG A 44 5.83 7.36 16.49
CA ARG A 44 4.40 7.02 16.41
C ARG A 44 3.62 8.09 15.63
N LEU A 45 3.82 9.36 15.96
CA LEU A 45 3.21 10.48 15.23
C LEU A 45 3.55 10.49 13.74
N LEU A 46 4.82 10.25 13.39
CA LEU A 46 5.23 10.14 11.99
C LEU A 46 4.58 8.93 11.31
N SER A 47 4.52 7.79 11.99
CA SER A 47 3.84 6.59 11.48
C SER A 47 2.36 6.87 11.21
N GLU A 48 1.65 7.45 12.17
CA GLU A 48 0.25 7.84 12.03
C GLU A 48 0.05 8.86 10.90
N ALA A 49 0.88 9.90 10.83
CA ALA A 49 0.79 10.91 9.78
C ALA A 49 1.06 10.35 8.37
N LEU A 50 1.94 9.36 8.24
CA LEU A 50 2.18 8.66 6.98
C LEU A 50 1.01 7.75 6.63
N GLN A 51 0.50 6.96 7.58
CA GLN A 51 -0.69 6.13 7.38
C GLN A 51 -1.92 6.96 7.00
N ALA A 52 -2.02 8.20 7.48
CA ALA A 52 -3.11 9.12 7.12
C ALA A 52 -3.14 9.44 5.61
N ARG A 53 -2.00 9.27 4.94
CA ARG A 53 -1.82 9.52 3.50
C ARG A 53 -1.80 8.25 2.67
N ASP A 54 -1.85 7.08 3.31
CA ASP A 54 -1.86 5.81 2.58
C ASP A 54 -3.13 5.70 1.73
N THR A 55 -2.96 5.10 0.56
CA THR A 55 -4.10 4.75 -0.31
C THR A 55 -4.53 3.32 -0.06
N ILE A 56 -5.72 2.93 -0.54
CA ILE A 56 -6.12 1.51 -0.54
C ILE A 56 -5.05 0.62 -1.18
N ASN A 57 -4.35 1.09 -2.22
CA ASN A 57 -3.31 0.31 -2.87
C ASN A 57 -2.10 0.05 -1.96
N ASP A 58 -1.73 0.99 -1.11
CA ASP A 58 -0.60 0.84 -0.20
C ASP A 58 -0.94 -0.11 0.93
N LEU A 59 -2.15 0.01 1.49
CA LEU A 59 -2.66 -0.93 2.48
C LEU A 59 -2.79 -2.34 1.90
N MET A 60 -3.28 -2.49 0.66
CA MET A 60 -3.37 -3.80 0.00
C MET A 60 -1.99 -4.44 -0.24
N LYS A 61 -0.93 -3.65 -0.48
CA LYS A 61 0.45 -4.18 -0.52
C LYS A 61 0.89 -4.68 0.84
N GLN A 62 0.62 -3.94 1.91
CA GLN A 62 0.96 -4.35 3.29
C GLN A 62 0.23 -5.64 3.67
N VAL A 63 -1.09 -5.71 3.42
CA VAL A 63 -1.94 -6.89 3.63
C VAL A 63 -1.38 -8.09 2.86
N ARG A 64 -1.00 -7.92 1.58
CA ARG A 64 -0.39 -8.99 0.79
C ARG A 64 0.95 -9.45 1.35
N ALA A 65 1.79 -8.51 1.77
CA ALA A 65 3.12 -8.81 2.31
C ALA A 65 3.00 -9.62 3.60
N TYR A 66 2.13 -9.17 4.52
CA TYR A 66 1.85 -9.88 5.77
C TYR A 66 1.26 -11.26 5.49
N HIS A 67 0.24 -11.37 4.63
CA HIS A 67 -0.38 -12.67 4.31
C HIS A 67 0.59 -13.69 3.68
N ARG A 68 1.60 -13.22 2.93
CA ARG A 68 2.64 -14.10 2.38
C ARG A 68 3.55 -14.67 3.46
N GLN A 69 3.82 -13.90 4.50
CA GLN A 69 4.62 -14.31 5.65
C GLN A 69 3.80 -15.18 6.60
N GLU A 70 2.57 -14.76 6.89
CA GLU A 70 1.67 -15.37 7.87
C GLU A 70 0.29 -15.56 7.25
N ARG A 71 -0.09 -16.82 7.03
CA ARG A 71 -1.38 -17.21 6.42
C ARG A 71 -2.55 -17.18 7.39
N ASP A 72 -2.40 -16.48 8.52
CA ASP A 72 -3.44 -16.29 9.52
C ASP A 72 -4.16 -14.95 9.30
N LEU A 73 -5.42 -15.06 8.88
CA LEU A 73 -6.29 -13.93 8.63
C LEU A 73 -6.65 -13.16 9.92
N ARG A 74 -6.68 -13.82 11.08
CA ARG A 74 -6.98 -13.16 12.36
C ARG A 74 -5.80 -12.33 12.84
N ALA A 75 -4.58 -12.86 12.71
CA ALA A 75 -3.34 -12.14 13.00
C ALA A 75 -3.22 -10.91 12.08
N LEU A 76 -3.49 -11.07 10.78
CA LEU A 76 -3.50 -9.96 9.82
C LEU A 76 -4.50 -8.86 10.22
N ALA A 77 -5.72 -9.24 10.59
CA ALA A 77 -6.73 -8.27 11.01
C ALA A 77 -6.32 -7.50 12.28
N ARG A 78 -5.68 -8.19 13.22
CA ARG A 78 -5.19 -7.57 14.45
C ARG A 78 -3.98 -6.67 14.20
N ASP A 79 -2.94 -7.17 13.56
CA ASP A 79 -1.65 -6.51 13.56
C ASP A 79 -1.49 -5.50 12.41
N VAL A 80 -2.20 -5.69 11.30
CA VAL A 80 -2.16 -4.77 10.14
C VAL A 80 -3.38 -3.86 10.12
N LEU A 81 -4.59 -4.43 10.12
CA LEU A 81 -5.80 -3.64 9.85
C LEU A 81 -6.27 -2.84 11.08
N SER A 82 -6.27 -3.44 12.27
CA SER A 82 -6.76 -2.75 13.47
C SER A 82 -5.88 -1.57 13.91
N GLY A 83 -4.60 -1.60 13.56
CA GLY A 83 -3.65 -0.52 13.84
C GLY A 83 -3.64 0.58 12.78
N HIS A 84 -4.36 0.43 11.66
CA HIS A 84 -4.31 1.37 10.55
C HIS A 84 -5.37 2.46 10.69
N ILE A 85 -4.96 3.73 10.78
CA ILE A 85 -5.87 4.84 11.14
C ILE A 85 -6.99 5.12 10.13
N LEU A 86 -6.83 4.69 8.88
CA LEU A 86 -7.87 4.83 7.86
C LEU A 86 -8.93 3.73 7.93
N VAL A 87 -8.66 2.60 8.59
CA VAL A 87 -9.59 1.48 8.67
C VAL A 87 -10.68 1.81 9.70
N ILE A 88 -11.94 1.78 9.25
CA ILE A 88 -13.11 2.09 10.08
C ILE A 88 -13.96 0.86 10.40
N GLN A 89 -13.82 -0.20 9.61
CA GLN A 89 -14.58 -1.42 9.77
C GLN A 89 -13.76 -2.62 9.32
N ILE A 90 -13.83 -3.72 10.07
CA ILE A 90 -13.22 -5.00 9.74
C ILE A 90 -14.31 -6.07 9.92
N LYS A 91 -14.51 -6.92 8.91
CA LYS A 91 -15.35 -8.12 8.98
C LYS A 91 -14.45 -9.33 8.76
N ILE A 92 -14.40 -10.19 9.76
CA ILE A 92 -13.63 -11.43 9.73
C ILE A 92 -14.63 -12.57 9.55
N ASP A 93 -14.41 -13.37 8.52
CA ASP A 93 -15.15 -14.58 8.21
C ASP A 93 -14.17 -15.76 8.15
N ASP A 94 -14.64 -16.99 8.02
CA ASP A 94 -13.80 -18.19 8.08
C ASP A 94 -12.75 -18.24 6.96
N ASN A 95 -13.08 -17.69 5.79
CA ASN A 95 -12.26 -17.78 4.58
C ASN A 95 -11.82 -16.42 4.02
N LYS A 96 -12.21 -15.31 4.65
CA LYS A 96 -11.92 -13.96 4.16
C LYS A 96 -11.89 -12.92 5.28
N VAL A 97 -11.16 -11.85 5.02
CA VAL A 97 -11.21 -10.61 5.80
C VAL A 97 -11.55 -9.49 4.85
N GLU A 98 -12.55 -8.72 5.23
CA GLU A 98 -13.00 -7.52 4.53
C GLU A 98 -12.77 -6.32 5.43
N PHE A 99 -12.37 -5.19 4.86
CA PHE A 99 -12.17 -3.96 5.60
C PHE A 99 -12.61 -2.75 4.80
N GLY A 100 -13.15 -1.77 5.50
CA GLY A 100 -13.60 -0.48 4.96
C GLY A 100 -12.70 0.64 5.45
N LEU A 101 -12.44 1.61 4.58
CA LEU A 101 -11.66 2.80 4.85
C LEU A 101 -12.57 4.03 5.01
N ARG A 102 -12.09 5.02 5.76
CA ARG A 102 -12.80 6.27 6.02
C ARG A 102 -13.13 7.08 4.77
N ASN A 103 -12.37 6.89 3.69
CA ASN A 103 -12.56 7.57 2.41
C ASN A 103 -13.61 6.89 1.50
N GLY A 104 -14.31 5.85 1.98
CA GLY A 104 -15.31 5.12 1.21
C GLY A 104 -14.76 3.96 0.38
N GLU A 105 -13.44 3.71 0.40
CA GLU A 105 -12.84 2.55 -0.24
C GLU A 105 -12.93 1.31 0.65
N ALA A 106 -12.89 0.12 0.04
CA ALA A 106 -12.86 -1.14 0.76
C ALA A 106 -11.85 -2.12 0.15
N GLY A 107 -11.35 -3.04 0.96
CA GLY A 107 -10.48 -4.13 0.55
C GLY A 107 -10.92 -5.48 1.12
N MET A 108 -10.63 -6.55 0.38
CA MET A 108 -10.84 -7.92 0.83
C MET A 108 -9.59 -8.75 0.55
N ILE A 109 -9.27 -9.66 1.47
CA ILE A 109 -8.34 -10.76 1.23
C ILE A 109 -8.99 -12.09 1.62
N ARG A 110 -8.86 -13.09 0.74
CA ARG A 110 -9.27 -14.47 0.99
C ARG A 110 -8.09 -15.32 1.45
N ARG A 111 -8.38 -16.46 2.08
CA ARG A 111 -7.37 -17.43 2.55
C ARG A 111 -6.46 -17.97 1.44
N ASP A 112 -6.99 -18.07 0.22
CA ASP A 112 -6.21 -18.45 -0.97
C ASP A 112 -5.25 -17.33 -1.45
N GLY A 113 -5.35 -16.13 -0.88
CA GLY A 113 -4.58 -14.95 -1.23
C GLY A 113 -5.17 -14.12 -2.37
N LYS A 114 -6.38 -14.45 -2.86
CA LYS A 114 -7.10 -13.57 -3.78
C LYS A 114 -7.54 -12.31 -3.03
N MET A 115 -7.37 -11.18 -3.70
CA MET A 115 -7.61 -9.87 -3.13
C MET A 115 -8.47 -9.06 -4.07
N GLU A 116 -9.38 -8.26 -3.50
CA GLU A 116 -10.27 -7.40 -4.25
C GLU A 116 -10.36 -6.04 -3.57
N THR A 117 -10.61 -5.00 -4.35
CA THR A 117 -10.97 -3.67 -3.86
C THR A 117 -12.40 -3.34 -4.23
N GLY A 118 -12.95 -2.38 -3.52
CA GLY A 118 -14.37 -2.06 -3.55
C GLY A 118 -14.69 -0.74 -2.87
N THR A 119 -15.95 -0.56 -2.51
CA THR A 119 -16.43 0.60 -1.77
C THR A 119 -17.20 0.18 -0.52
N ILE A 120 -17.23 1.06 0.47
CA ILE A 120 -18.05 0.94 1.68
C ILE A 120 -19.08 2.08 1.70
N ASN A 121 -20.33 1.72 1.97
CA ASN A 121 -21.43 2.67 2.15
C ASN A 121 -21.57 3.08 3.62
N GLU A 122 -22.37 4.13 3.88
CA GLU A 122 -22.62 4.64 5.24
C GLU A 122 -23.28 3.60 6.17
N ASP A 123 -23.99 2.62 5.61
CA ASP A 123 -24.61 1.50 6.34
C ASP A 123 -23.61 0.40 6.73
N GLY A 124 -22.33 0.53 6.33
CA GLY A 124 -21.29 -0.46 6.55
C GLY A 124 -21.39 -1.67 5.60
N THR A 125 -22.16 -1.57 4.52
CA THR A 125 -22.18 -2.58 3.45
C THR A 125 -21.00 -2.35 2.52
N MET A 126 -20.21 -3.41 2.29
CA MET A 126 -19.03 -3.38 1.42
C MET A 126 -19.31 -4.10 0.11
N TRP A 127 -18.90 -3.51 -1.01
CA TRP A 127 -19.11 -4.05 -2.35
C TRP A 127 -17.77 -4.20 -3.06
N PHE A 128 -17.39 -5.43 -3.42
CA PHE A 128 -16.13 -5.74 -4.10
C PHE A 128 -16.38 -6.06 -5.57
N ASN A 129 -15.74 -5.30 -6.46
CA ASN A 129 -15.93 -5.43 -7.91
C ASN A 129 -14.62 -5.38 -8.70
N ASN A 130 -13.50 -5.11 -8.05
CA ASN A 130 -12.20 -4.95 -8.71
C ASN A 130 -11.19 -5.96 -8.15
N SER A 131 -10.64 -6.82 -8.99
CA SER A 131 -9.54 -7.69 -8.57
C SER A 131 -8.28 -6.88 -8.29
N TRP A 132 -7.57 -7.26 -7.23
CA TRP A 132 -6.31 -6.63 -6.83
C TRP A 132 -5.14 -7.65 -6.84
N PRO A 133 -4.01 -7.37 -7.51
CA PRO A 133 -3.66 -6.08 -8.09
C PRO A 133 -4.51 -5.83 -9.36
N PRO A 134 -4.81 -4.56 -9.68
CA PRO A 134 -5.53 -4.26 -10.91
C PRO A 134 -4.75 -4.89 -12.07
N LEU A 135 -5.44 -5.68 -12.88
CA LEU A 135 -4.86 -6.18 -14.12
C LEU A 135 -4.31 -4.96 -14.85
N HIS A 136 -3.04 -4.99 -15.24
CA HIS A 136 -2.48 -3.93 -16.06
C HIS A 136 -3.41 -3.81 -17.26
N SER A 137 -4.22 -2.74 -17.30
CA SER A 137 -4.73 -2.28 -18.57
C SER A 137 -3.47 -1.88 -19.31
N GLU A 138 -2.98 -2.77 -20.18
CA GLU A 138 -2.24 -2.31 -21.35
C GLU A 138 -3.11 -1.21 -21.92
N LYS A 139 -2.75 0.03 -21.66
CA LYS A 139 -3.35 1.17 -22.32
C LYS A 139 -3.07 0.87 -23.78
N SER A 140 -4.09 0.38 -24.49
CA SER A 140 -4.14 0.51 -25.94
C SER A 140 -4.01 2.01 -26.19
N VAL A 141 -2.77 2.44 -26.40
CA VAL A 141 -2.50 3.69 -27.08
C VAL A 141 -3.09 3.44 -28.45
N LYS A 142 -4.37 3.79 -28.62
CA LYS A 142 -4.97 4.02 -29.91
C LYS A 142 -4.15 5.14 -30.51
N ASN A 143 -3.08 4.76 -31.21
CA ASN A 143 -2.26 5.66 -31.97
C ASN A 143 -3.14 6.11 -33.15
N SER A 144 -3.95 7.15 -32.91
CA SER A 144 -4.52 7.97 -33.95
C SER A 144 -3.36 8.71 -34.61
N GLY A 145 -2.64 7.99 -35.45
CA GLY A 145 -1.46 8.45 -36.15
C GLY A 145 -1.48 7.86 -37.54
N ARG A 146 -2.27 8.51 -38.40
CA ARG A 146 -2.19 8.47 -39.86
C ARG A 146 -0.72 8.59 -40.29
N TRP A 147 -0.13 7.51 -40.75
CA TRP A 147 1.14 7.50 -41.48
C TRP A 147 0.86 6.83 -42.81
N ASP A 148 0.69 7.66 -43.84
CA ASP A 148 0.65 7.26 -45.24
C ASP A 148 1.95 6.50 -45.57
N SER A 149 1.83 5.24 -45.97
CA SER A 149 2.91 4.53 -46.65
C SER A 149 2.73 4.75 -48.16
N PRO A 150 3.68 5.39 -48.88
CA PRO A 150 3.71 5.28 -50.32
C PRO A 150 4.23 3.89 -50.72
N PRO A 151 3.78 3.33 -51.86
CA PRO A 151 4.25 2.03 -52.33
C PRO A 151 5.72 2.17 -52.78
N SER A 152 6.60 1.33 -52.24
CA SER A 152 7.96 1.16 -52.74
C SER A 152 7.94 0.12 -53.86
N ASP A 153 7.78 0.59 -55.10
CA ASP A 153 8.28 -0.09 -56.29
C ASP A 153 9.76 0.31 -56.50
N ASP A 154 10.50 -0.61 -57.10
CA ASP A 154 11.84 -0.48 -57.68
C ASP A 154 13.04 -0.69 -56.74
N LEU A 155 13.39 -1.98 -56.67
CA LEU A 155 14.76 -2.47 -56.58
C LEU A 155 15.59 -2.03 -57.80
N ASP A 156 16.91 -2.03 -57.59
CA ASP A 156 18.00 -1.85 -58.57
C ASP A 156 18.45 -0.41 -58.82
N ASP A 157 19.49 0.01 -58.09
CA ASP A 157 20.69 0.46 -58.79
C ASP A 157 21.96 0.25 -57.94
N ALA A 158 22.92 -0.38 -58.62
CA ALA A 158 24.18 -0.87 -58.09
C ALA A 158 25.11 0.26 -57.63
N ILE A 159 25.77 0.06 -56.49
CA ILE A 159 26.94 0.83 -56.05
C ILE A 159 28.18 0.17 -56.69
N PRO A 160 28.92 0.81 -57.61
CA PRO A 160 30.28 0.40 -57.91
C PRO A 160 31.25 1.05 -56.90
N PHE A 161 32.27 0.26 -56.52
CA PHE A 161 33.29 0.47 -55.48
C PHE A 161 33.72 1.90 -55.15
#